data_AF-A0A3G9K4M9-F1
#
_entry.id   AF-A0A3G9K4M9-F1
#
_cell.length_a   1.000
_cell.length_b   1.000
_cell.length_c   1.000
_cell.angle_alpha   90.00
_cell.angle_beta   90.00
_cell.angle_gamma   90.00
#
_symmetry.space_group_name_H-M   'P 1'
#
loop_
_entity.id
_entity.type
_entity.pdbx_description
1 polymer ?
#
loop_
_entity_poly.entity_id
_entity_poly.type
_entity_poly.pdbx_seq_one_letter_code
_entity_poly.pdbx_strand_id
1 'polypeptide(L)' 'MSVADEIYKIVKSMPEDRANKILDFAKFLQAKPELEDKPLDFRDAAGLGQEMWQSIDVDAYIQQERSSWE' A
#
# COMPACT_ATOMS: atom_id res chain seq x y z
N MET A 1 24.10 -20.00 6.89
CA MET A 1 23.16 -20.57 5.90
C MET A 1 22.56 -19.38 5.18
N SER A 2 22.44 -19.40 3.84
CA SER A 2 21.88 -18.24 3.12
C SER A 2 20.37 -18.19 3.30
N VAL A 3 19.78 -16.99 3.27
CA VAL A 3 18.31 -16.81 3.25
C VAL A 3 17.69 -17.59 2.07
N ALA A 4 18.38 -17.65 0.93
CA ALA A 4 17.95 -18.43 -0.22
C ALA A 4 17.88 -19.94 0.08
N ASP A 5 18.82 -20.46 0.86
CA ASP A 5 18.86 -21.88 1.23
C ASP A 5 17.70 -22.26 2.16
N GLU A 6 17.33 -21.35 3.06
CA GLU A 6 16.20 -21.55 3.99
C GLU A 6 14.86 -21.52 3.24
N ILE A 7 14.67 -20.54 2.34
CA ILE A 7 13.48 -20.46 1.48
C ILE A 7 13.36 -21.73 0.63
N TYR A 8 14.47 -22.18 0.02
CA TYR A 8 14.46 -23.41 -0.79
C TYR A 8 14.01 -24.64 0.02
N LYS A 9 14.53 -24.82 1.24
CA LYS A 9 14.15 -25.95 2.11
C LYS A 9 12.67 -25.93 2.46
N ILE A 10 12.12 -24.75 2.72
CA ILE A 10 10.70 -24.56 3.05
C ILE A 10 9.83 -24.84 1.82
N VAL A 11 10.15 -24.27 0.67
CA VAL A 11 9.35 -24.44 -0.57
C VAL A 11 9.42 -25.88 -1.08
N LYS A 12 10.57 -26.55 -0.93
CA LYS A 12 10.76 -27.94 -1.37
C LYS A 12 9.85 -28.95 -0.65
N SER A 13 9.47 -28.68 0.59
CA SER A 13 8.59 -29.57 1.37
C SER A 13 7.10 -29.22 1.23
N MET A 14 6.75 -28.20 0.45
CA MET A 14 5.38 -27.75 0.26
C MET A 14 4.69 -28.42 -0.93
N PRO A 15 3.35 -28.53 -0.91
CA PRO A 15 2.54 -28.81 -2.09
C PRO A 15 2.76 -27.78 -3.21
N GLU A 16 2.69 -28.25 -4.46
CA GLU A 16 3.03 -27.45 -5.66
C GLU A 16 2.15 -26.20 -5.83
N ASP A 17 0.87 -26.27 -5.47
CA ASP A 17 -0.06 -25.14 -5.48
C ASP A 17 0.39 -23.99 -4.56
N ARG A 18 0.98 -24.33 -3.41
CA ARG A 18 1.53 -23.34 -2.47
C ARG A 18 2.88 -22.83 -2.93
N ALA A 19 3.74 -23.69 -3.49
CA ALA A 19 5.02 -23.28 -4.06
C ALA A 19 4.84 -22.26 -5.19
N ASN A 20 3.83 -22.45 -6.05
CA ASN A 20 3.50 -21.52 -7.12
C ASN A 20 3.12 -20.12 -6.61
N LYS A 21 2.37 -20.03 -5.50
CA LYS A 21 2.04 -18.74 -4.89
C LYS A 21 3.26 -17.99 -4.38
N ILE A 22 4.25 -18.71 -3.84
CA ILE A 22 5.51 -18.11 -3.39
C ILE A 22 6.31 -17.61 -4.60
N LEU A 23 6.33 -18.37 -5.70
CA LEU A 23 6.96 -17.94 -6.95
C LEU A 23 6.30 -16.67 -7.51
N ASP A 24 4.98 -16.62 -7.54
CA ASP A 24 4.23 -15.44 -7.98
C ASP A 24 4.52 -14.23 -7.11
N PHE A 25 4.60 -14.42 -5.79
CA PHE A 25 4.95 -13.35 -4.85
C PHE A 25 6.40 -12.86 -5.04
N ALA A 26 7.35 -13.76 -5.27
CA ALA A 26 8.74 -13.39 -5.55
C ALA A 26 8.86 -12.57 -6.85
N LYS A 27 8.15 -12.98 -7.91
CA LYS A 27 8.05 -12.22 -9.17
C LYS A 27 7.41 -10.85 -8.96
N PHE A 28 6.36 -10.78 -8.15
CA PHE A 28 5.72 -9.52 -7.79
C PHE A 28 6.70 -8.57 -7.09
N LEU A 29 7.47 -9.07 -6.12
CA LEU A 29 8.49 -8.27 -5.43
C LEU A 29 9.60 -7.80 -6.37
N GLN A 30 10.02 -8.63 -7.32
CA GLN A 30 11.02 -8.27 -8.32
C GLN A 30 10.49 -7.23 -9.33
N ALA A 31 9.21 -7.29 -9.68
CA ALA A 31 8.57 -6.36 -10.60
C ALA A 31 8.20 -5.02 -9.94
N LYS A 32 8.12 -4.99 -8.61
CA LYS A 32 7.90 -3.75 -7.87
C LYS A 32 9.17 -2.91 -8.02
N PRO A 33 9.11 -1.71 -8.61
CA PRO A 33 10.24 -0.80 -8.55
C PRO A 33 10.61 -0.63 -7.07
N GLU A 34 11.91 -0.59 -6.75
CA GLU A 34 12.34 -0.17 -5.42
C GLU A 34 11.56 1.10 -5.12
N LEU A 35 10.66 1.01 -4.12
CA LEU A 35 10.06 2.20 -3.57
C LEU A 35 11.26 2.88 -2.92
N GLU A 36 11.87 3.82 -3.63
CA GLU A 36 12.73 4.78 -3.00
C GLU A 36 11.94 5.28 -1.79
N ASP A 37 12.56 5.22 -0.59
CA ASP A 37 12.07 5.83 0.64
C ASP A 37 12.10 7.36 0.47
N LYS A 38 11.45 7.85 -0.59
CA LYS A 38 11.32 9.23 -0.93
C LYS A 38 10.20 9.77 -0.04
N PRO A 39 10.43 10.89 0.66
CA PRO A 39 9.37 11.57 1.38
C PRO A 39 8.19 11.81 0.43
N LEU A 40 6.99 11.44 0.88
CA LEU A 40 5.75 11.78 0.19
C LEU A 40 5.70 13.31 0.02
N ASP A 41 5.76 13.79 -1.21
CA ASP A 41 5.45 15.19 -1.50
C ASP A 41 3.93 15.31 -1.63
N PHE A 42 3.28 15.93 -0.64
CA PHE A 42 1.84 16.15 -0.66
C PHE A 42 1.38 17.04 -1.84
N ARG A 43 2.30 17.74 -2.52
CA ARG A 43 1.99 18.45 -3.78
C ARG A 43 1.73 17.48 -4.93
N ASP A 44 2.35 16.31 -4.92
CA ASP A 44 2.09 15.23 -5.88
C ASP A 44 0.77 14.50 -5.58
N ALA A 45 0.20 14.71 -4.39
CA ALA A 45 -1.09 14.17 -3.96
C ALA A 45 -2.28 15.07 -4.38
N ALA A 46 -2.11 15.95 -5.35
CA ALA A 46 -3.19 16.79 -5.87
C ALA A 46 -4.37 15.92 -6.35
N GLY A 47 -5.56 16.16 -5.82
CA GLY A 47 -6.77 15.38 -6.12
C GLY A 47 -6.98 14.15 -5.22
N LEU A 48 -6.06 13.85 -4.30
CA LEU A 48 -6.25 12.78 -3.32
C LEU A 48 -7.46 13.10 -2.42
N GLY A 49 -8.45 12.20 -2.41
CA GLY A 49 -9.68 12.37 -1.65
C GLY A 49 -10.71 13.29 -2.31
N GLN A 50 -10.50 13.71 -3.55
CA GLN A 50 -11.47 14.54 -4.30
C GLN A 50 -12.85 13.87 -4.35
N GLU A 51 -12.93 12.55 -4.58
CA GLU A 51 -14.22 11.84 -4.53
C GLU A 51 -14.90 11.89 -3.16
N MET A 52 -14.14 11.91 -2.07
CA MET A 52 -14.71 11.96 -0.71
C MET A 52 -15.36 13.32 -0.43
N TRP A 53 -14.76 14.39 -0.93
CA TRP A 53 -15.25 15.75 -0.74
C TRP A 53 -16.41 16.12 -1.68
N GLN A 54 -16.61 15.40 -2.80
CA GLN A 54 -17.72 15.67 -3.72
C GLN A 54 -19.11 15.47 -3.08
N SER A 55 -19.24 14.54 -2.14
CA SER A 55 -20.51 14.27 -1.45
C SER A 55 -20.73 15.09 -0.18
N ILE A 56 -19.76 15.92 0.20
CA ILE A 56 -19.79 16.70 1.45
C ILE A 56 -20.15 18.15 1.11
N ASP A 57 -21.14 18.69 1.82
CA ASP A 57 -21.36 20.14 1.84
C ASP A 57 -20.23 20.79 2.65
N VAL A 58 -19.26 21.33 1.92
CA VAL A 58 -18.03 21.91 2.48
C VAL A 58 -18.36 23.08 3.42
N ASP A 59 -19.34 23.90 3.07
CA ASP A 59 -19.70 25.07 3.86
C ASP A 59 -20.36 24.67 5.18
N ALA A 60 -21.27 23.70 5.13
CA ALA A 60 -21.90 23.15 6.32
C ALA A 60 -20.88 22.48 7.27
N TYR A 61 -19.95 21.70 6.70
CA TYR A 61 -18.89 21.05 7.48
C TYR A 61 -17.97 22.07 8.17
N ILE A 62 -17.53 23.10 7.46
CA ILE A 62 -16.67 24.15 8.04
C ILE A 62 -17.39 24.90 9.16
N GLN A 63 -18.68 25.20 9.01
CA GLN A 63 -19.46 25.86 10.06
C GLN A 63 -19.58 24.97 11.31
N GLN A 64 -19.88 23.68 11.13
CA GLN A 64 -19.94 22.72 12.24
C GLN A 64 -18.61 22.66 13.00
N GLU A 65 -17.48 22.56 12.30
CA GLU A 65 -16.15 22.51 12.91
C GLU A 65 -15.81 23.81 13.65
N ARG A 66 -16.19 24.98 13.12
CA ARG A 66 -15.97 26.26 13.82
C ARG A 66 -16.82 26.37 15.07
N SER A 67 -18.09 26.00 15.00
CA SER A 67 -19.00 26.04 16.14
C SER A 67 -18.65 25.02 17.23
N SER A 68 -17.88 23.96 16.94
CA SER A 68 -17.45 22.99 17.95
C SER A 68 -16.22 23.43 18.75
N TRP A 69 -15.58 24.54 18.34
CA TRP A 69 -14.42 25.13 19.01
C TRP A 69 -14.79 26.33 19.90
N GLU A 70 -16.03 26.81 19.81
CA GLU A 70 -16.64 27.79 20.73
C GLU A 70 -17.33 27.11 21.92
#